data_AF-A0A8C2X3K5-F1
#
_entry.id   AF-A0A8C2X3K5-F1
#
_cell.length_a   1.000
_cell.length_b   1.000
_cell.length_c   1.000
_cell.angle_alpha   90.00
_cell.angle_beta   90.00
_cell.angle_gamma   90.00
#
_symmetry.space_group_name_H-M   'P 1'
#
loop_
_entity.id
_entity.type
_entity.pdbx_description
1 polymer ?
#
loop_
_entity_poly.entity_id
_entity_poly.type
_entity_poly.pdbx_seq_one_letter_code
_entity_poly.pdbx_strand_id
1 'polypeptide(L)'
;MFFDCTALLAGLAASVISRWRSNDSFSYGYVRAEVLAGFVNGLFLIFTAFFIFSEGVERALEPPDVHHDRLLPVSIAGLLVNLVGIFVFQHGGHGHSHGEEDHGHSHSLFNGSVNHGHGGHEYQNKHGHSHDGHDGHGHSHDGHDGHGHSHDGHGHSHDQPHCLGESALKHEVIGVLLHIIADTLGSVGVIISALLMQRYDLMIADPICSMLIALLIGVSVVPLLRESIGILMQRTPPSLEHALPECYQRVQQLQGVYNLQDPHFWTLCTDVYIGTLKLLVAPDADRRWILSQTHNVFTLAGVRQLYVQIDTAAM
;
A
#
# COMPACT_ATOMS: atom_id res chain seq x y z
N MET A 1 -4.94 27.17 -13.55
CA MET A 1 -6.28 27.27 -12.90
C MET A 1 -7.31 26.36 -13.58
N PHE A 2 -7.76 26.62 -14.81
CA PHE A 2 -8.78 25.76 -15.46
C PHE A 2 -8.32 24.30 -15.63
N PHE A 3 -7.11 24.08 -16.12
CA PHE A 3 -6.55 22.73 -16.28
C PHE A 3 -6.40 22.01 -14.93
N ASP A 4 -5.92 22.69 -13.90
CA ASP A 4 -5.76 22.12 -12.55
C ASP A 4 -7.11 21.72 -11.93
N CYS A 5 -8.13 22.57 -12.06
CA CYS A 5 -9.47 22.24 -11.58
C CYS A 5 -10.10 21.07 -12.34
N THR A 6 -9.89 21.00 -13.66
CA THR A 6 -10.39 19.91 -14.50
C THR A 6 -9.71 18.60 -14.16
N ALA A 7 -8.40 18.63 -13.91
CA ALA A 7 -7.62 17.50 -13.44
C ALA A 7 -8.12 16.95 -12.10
N LEU A 8 -8.36 17.82 -11.11
CA LEU A 8 -8.91 17.42 -9.81
C LEU A 8 -10.30 16.81 -9.93
N LEU A 9 -11.17 17.41 -10.74
CA LEU A 9 -12.52 16.89 -10.97
C LEU A 9 -12.50 15.54 -11.70
N ALA A 10 -11.61 15.37 -12.68
CA ALA A 10 -11.41 14.10 -13.37
C ALA A 10 -10.86 13.01 -12.43
N GLY A 11 -9.91 13.34 -11.55
CA GLY A 11 -9.41 12.43 -10.52
C GLY A 11 -10.49 11.99 -9.53
N LEU A 12 -11.30 12.94 -9.05
CA LEU A 12 -12.45 12.64 -8.18
C LEU A 12 -13.47 11.74 -8.88
N ALA A 13 -13.83 12.06 -10.13
CA ALA A 13 -14.75 11.27 -10.92
C ALA A 13 -14.22 9.84 -11.12
N ALA A 14 -12.93 9.69 -11.42
CA ALA A 14 -12.29 8.39 -11.57
C ALA A 14 -12.25 7.57 -10.28
N SER A 15 -12.04 8.22 -9.13
CA SER A 15 -12.14 7.58 -7.80
C SER A 15 -13.57 7.09 -7.51
N VAL A 16 -14.60 7.81 -7.95
CA VAL A 16 -15.99 7.34 -7.84
C VAL A 16 -16.24 6.17 -8.80
N ILE A 17 -15.74 6.25 -10.03
CA ILE A 17 -15.91 5.21 -11.05
C ILE A 17 -15.17 3.92 -10.67
N SER A 18 -14.02 3.99 -10.01
CA SER A 18 -13.26 2.80 -9.60
C SER A 18 -14.02 1.93 -8.59
N ARG A 19 -14.99 2.51 -7.88
CA ARG A 19 -15.88 1.82 -6.93
C ARG A 19 -17.07 1.13 -7.59
N TRP A 20 -17.27 1.30 -8.90
CA TRP A 20 -18.39 0.65 -9.61
C TRP A 20 -18.18 -0.86 -9.73
N ARG A 21 -19.28 -1.60 -9.61
CA ARG A 21 -19.29 -3.07 -9.68
C ARG A 21 -18.89 -3.56 -11.09
N SER A 22 -18.34 -4.76 -11.18
CA SER A 22 -18.05 -5.42 -12.46
C SER A 22 -19.31 -5.60 -13.32
N ASN A 23 -19.13 -5.52 -14.63
CA ASN A 23 -20.18 -5.71 -15.63
C ASN A 23 -19.68 -6.72 -16.68
N ASP A 24 -20.56 -7.28 -17.52
CA ASP A 24 -20.19 -8.34 -18.48
C ASP A 24 -19.06 -7.96 -19.45
N SER A 25 -18.89 -6.66 -19.74
CA SER A 25 -17.80 -6.14 -20.56
C SER A 25 -16.47 -5.93 -19.81
N PHE A 26 -16.49 -5.84 -18.47
CA PHE A 26 -15.32 -5.59 -17.62
C PHE A 26 -15.30 -6.57 -16.42
N SER A 27 -14.72 -7.76 -16.62
CA SER A 27 -14.73 -8.86 -15.63
C SER A 27 -14.06 -8.49 -14.30
N TYR A 28 -13.02 -7.65 -14.33
CA TYR A 28 -12.35 -7.14 -13.13
C TYR A 28 -12.95 -5.83 -12.60
N GLY A 29 -13.99 -5.29 -13.24
CA GLY A 29 -14.56 -3.98 -12.91
C GLY A 29 -13.71 -2.81 -13.38
N TYR A 30 -14.01 -1.62 -12.84
CA TYR A 30 -13.40 -0.34 -13.23
C TYR A 30 -12.21 0.06 -12.37
N VAL A 31 -11.62 -0.89 -11.65
CA VAL A 31 -10.59 -0.61 -10.63
C VAL A 31 -9.38 0.12 -11.24
N ARG A 32 -9.03 -0.18 -12.51
CA ARG A 32 -7.95 0.48 -13.26
C ARG A 32 -8.24 1.94 -13.67
N ALA A 33 -9.48 2.40 -13.55
CA ALA A 33 -9.87 3.76 -13.93
C ALA A 33 -9.11 4.81 -13.11
N GLU A 34 -8.79 4.50 -11.85
CA GLU A 34 -7.99 5.35 -10.97
C GLU A 34 -6.57 5.56 -11.51
N VAL A 35 -5.90 4.47 -11.88
CA VAL A 35 -4.54 4.49 -12.46
C VAL A 35 -4.54 5.24 -13.80
N LEU A 36 -5.57 5.00 -14.63
CA LEU A 36 -5.71 5.68 -15.91
C LEU A 36 -5.92 7.19 -15.74
N ALA A 37 -6.74 7.60 -14.78
CA ALA A 37 -6.96 9.01 -14.48
C ALA A 37 -5.70 9.68 -13.91
N GLY A 38 -4.95 9.00 -13.04
CA GLY A 38 -3.65 9.45 -12.57
C GLY A 38 -2.64 9.65 -13.71
N PHE A 39 -2.59 8.70 -14.66
CA PHE A 39 -1.76 8.80 -15.85
C PHE A 39 -2.12 10.00 -16.74
N VAL A 40 -3.41 10.16 -17.06
CA VAL A 40 -3.91 11.28 -17.86
C VAL A 40 -3.64 12.62 -17.17
N ASN A 41 -3.85 12.69 -15.85
CA ASN A 41 -3.51 13.86 -15.05
C ASN A 41 -2.02 14.21 -15.13
N GLY A 42 -1.13 13.20 -15.01
CA GLY A 42 0.30 13.40 -15.19
C GLY A 42 0.66 13.98 -16.56
N LEU A 43 0.01 13.55 -17.64
CA LEU A 43 0.22 14.14 -18.97
C LEU A 43 -0.21 15.60 -19.04
N PHE A 44 -1.34 15.97 -18.42
CA PHE A 44 -1.78 17.36 -18.33
C PHE A 44 -0.80 18.21 -17.52
N LEU A 45 -0.23 17.68 -16.44
CA LEU A 45 0.77 18.40 -15.64
C LEU A 45 2.05 18.66 -16.44
N ILE A 46 2.53 17.71 -17.25
CA ILE A 46 3.67 17.94 -18.16
C ILE A 46 3.34 19.04 -19.17
N PHE A 47 2.14 18.98 -19.76
CA PHE A 47 1.70 19.98 -20.73
C PHE A 47 1.64 21.38 -20.10
N THR A 48 1.05 21.50 -18.91
CA THR A 48 0.99 22.76 -18.15
C THR A 48 2.38 23.25 -17.76
N ALA A 49 3.27 22.36 -17.30
CA ALA A 49 4.64 22.73 -16.96
C ALA A 49 5.41 23.27 -18.17
N PHE A 50 5.28 22.62 -19.34
CA PHE A 50 5.89 23.11 -20.58
C PHE A 50 5.36 24.50 -20.97
N PHE A 51 4.05 24.73 -20.85
CA PHE A 51 3.44 26.03 -21.13
C PHE A 51 3.95 27.12 -20.19
N ILE A 52 3.97 26.87 -18.88
CA ILE A 52 4.50 27.81 -17.87
C ILE A 52 5.98 28.11 -18.14
N PHE A 53 6.77 27.10 -18.49
CA PHE A 53 8.18 27.28 -18.82
C PHE A 53 8.36 28.17 -20.05
N SER A 54 7.60 27.90 -21.12
CA SER A 54 7.65 28.71 -22.35
C SER A 54 7.27 30.17 -22.09
N GLU A 55 6.19 30.40 -21.33
CA GLU A 55 5.73 31.74 -20.97
C GLU A 55 6.76 32.45 -20.08
N GLY A 56 7.41 31.73 -19.16
CA GLY A 56 8.52 32.25 -18.36
C GLY A 56 9.72 32.68 -19.21
N VAL A 57 10.09 31.90 -20.22
CA VAL A 57 11.17 32.26 -21.16
C VAL A 57 10.81 33.50 -21.97
N GLU A 58 9.58 33.59 -22.47
CA GLU A 58 9.11 34.76 -23.23
C GLU A 58 9.16 36.05 -22.38
N ARG A 59 8.67 35.99 -21.13
CA ARG A 59 8.74 37.11 -20.18
C ARG A 59 10.17 37.49 -19.77
N ALA A 60 11.11 36.56 -19.83
CA ALA A 60 12.53 36.85 -19.57
C ALA A 60 13.18 37.66 -20.71
N LEU A 61 12.70 37.48 -21.95
CA LEU A 61 13.23 38.14 -23.14
C LEU A 61 12.53 39.47 -23.44
N GLU A 62 11.22 39.52 -23.28
CA GLU A 62 10.40 40.73 -23.48
C GLU A 62 9.59 41.00 -22.20
N PRO A 63 10.14 41.74 -21.21
CA PRO A 63 9.46 42.00 -19.95
C PRO A 63 8.23 42.89 -20.19
N PRO A 64 7.00 42.40 -19.97
CA PRO A 64 5.80 43.21 -20.10
C PRO A 64 5.58 44.03 -18.82
N ASP A 65 4.98 45.22 -18.93
CA ASP A 65 4.59 46.03 -17.77
C ASP A 65 3.40 45.39 -17.03
N VAL A 66 3.69 44.66 -15.95
CA VAL A 66 2.66 43.95 -15.17
C VAL A 66 2.13 44.82 -14.03
N HIS A 67 0.81 44.89 -13.88
CA HIS A 67 0.16 45.57 -12.75
C HIS A 67 0.34 44.74 -11.47
N HIS A 68 1.29 45.13 -10.63
CA HIS A 68 1.74 44.44 -9.42
C HIS A 68 0.65 44.17 -8.37
N ASP A 69 -0.45 44.93 -8.38
CA ASP A 69 -1.51 44.88 -7.35
C ASP A 69 -2.31 43.57 -7.33
N ARG A 70 -2.35 42.84 -8.45
CA ARG A 70 -3.14 41.61 -8.57
C ARG A 70 -2.36 40.34 -8.27
N LEU A 71 -1.02 40.39 -8.25
CA LEU A 71 -0.17 39.21 -8.10
C LEU A 71 -0.15 38.70 -6.64
N LEU A 72 0.01 39.61 -5.67
CA LEU A 72 0.04 39.26 -4.24
C LEU A 72 -1.21 38.51 -3.74
N PRO A 73 -2.45 38.99 -3.95
CA PRO A 73 -3.64 38.31 -3.42
C PRO A 73 -3.83 36.92 -4.06
N VAL A 74 -3.47 36.75 -5.34
CA VAL A 74 -3.55 35.46 -6.03
C VAL A 74 -2.54 34.46 -5.43
N SER A 75 -1.31 34.89 -5.15
CA SER A 75 -0.30 34.02 -4.52
C SER A 75 -0.66 33.63 -3.08
N ILE A 76 -1.19 34.56 -2.28
CA ILE A 76 -1.64 34.26 -0.92
C ILE A 76 -2.81 33.27 -0.94
N ALA A 77 -3.79 33.46 -1.84
CA ALA A 77 -4.89 32.53 -2.01
C ALA A 77 -4.40 31.14 -2.45
N GLY A 78 -3.46 31.07 -3.40
CA GLY A 78 -2.85 29.82 -3.83
C GLY A 78 -2.11 29.08 -2.70
N LEU A 79 -1.36 29.82 -1.88
CA LEU A 79 -0.68 29.26 -0.71
C LEU A 79 -1.68 28.71 0.32
N LEU A 80 -2.79 29.41 0.57
CA LEU A 80 -3.86 28.92 1.46
C LEU A 80 -4.49 27.63 0.94
N VAL A 81 -4.78 27.54 -0.36
CA VAL A 81 -5.32 26.31 -0.97
C VAL A 81 -4.34 25.14 -0.79
N ASN A 82 -3.05 25.37 -1.04
CA ASN A 82 -2.04 24.33 -0.87
C ASN A 82 -1.91 23.90 0.60
N LEU A 83 -1.93 24.86 1.54
CA LEU A 83 -1.88 24.59 2.99
C LEU A 83 -3.11 23.79 3.47
N VAL A 84 -4.31 24.13 2.99
CA VAL A 84 -5.54 23.39 3.28
C VAL A 84 -5.45 21.97 2.70
N GLY A 85 -4.90 21.80 1.49
CA GLY A 85 -4.65 20.49 0.90
C GLY A 85 -3.78 19.61 1.80
N ILE A 86 -2.65 20.14 2.29
CA ILE A 86 -1.76 19.44 3.22
C ILE A 86 -2.46 19.13 4.55
N PHE A 87 -3.19 20.10 5.10
CA PHE A 87 -3.89 19.93 6.37
C PHE A 87 -4.98 18.85 6.28
N VAL A 88 -5.77 18.84 5.21
CA VAL A 88 -6.80 17.82 4.95
C VAL A 88 -6.16 16.45 4.72
N PHE A 89 -5.01 16.39 4.05
CA PHE A 89 -4.28 15.13 3.84
C PHE A 89 -3.67 14.60 5.15
N GLN A 90 -3.13 15.47 6.01
CA GLN A 90 -2.60 15.10 7.33
C GLN A 90 -3.69 14.76 8.35
N HIS A 91 -4.85 15.44 8.32
CA HIS A 91 -5.96 15.19 9.24
C HIS A 91 -6.91 14.08 8.76
N GLY A 92 -6.97 13.82 7.45
CA GLY A 92 -7.60 12.63 6.88
C GLY A 92 -6.78 11.35 7.08
N GLY A 93 -5.52 11.47 7.51
CA GLY A 93 -4.64 10.36 7.87
C GLY A 93 -4.92 9.74 9.27
N HIS A 94 -6.01 10.14 9.93
CA HIS A 94 -6.49 9.51 11.17
C HIS A 94 -8.01 9.32 11.11
N GLY A 95 -8.45 8.20 10.54
CA GLY A 95 -9.83 7.73 10.68
C GLY A 95 -10.39 7.09 9.42
N HIS A 96 -10.31 5.75 9.40
CA HIS A 96 -11.40 4.80 9.13
C HIS A 96 -10.90 3.59 8.32
N SER A 97 -10.06 2.74 8.93
CA SER A 97 -10.21 1.31 8.68
C SER A 97 -11.55 0.91 9.28
N HIS A 98 -12.55 0.69 8.43
CA HIS A 98 -13.66 -0.19 8.78
C HIS A 98 -13.12 -1.62 8.83
N GLY A 99 -12.43 -1.94 9.93
CA GLY A 99 -12.46 -3.28 10.48
C GLY A 99 -13.80 -3.39 11.19
N GLU A 100 -14.72 -4.16 10.64
CA GLU A 100 -15.76 -4.78 11.45
C GLU A 100 -15.06 -5.74 12.42
N GLU A 101 -14.58 -5.22 13.54
CA GLU A 101 -14.35 -6.03 14.74
C GLU A 101 -15.68 -6.17 15.46
N ASP A 102 -16.51 -7.08 14.95
CA ASP A 102 -17.52 -7.70 15.78
C ASP A 102 -16.78 -8.68 16.71
N HIS A 103 -16.74 -8.35 18.00
CA HIS A 103 -16.15 -9.18 19.04
C HIS A 103 -16.98 -10.46 19.22
N GLY A 104 -16.73 -11.46 18.39
CA GLY A 104 -17.19 -12.83 18.56
C GLY A 104 -16.18 -13.66 19.35
N HIS A 105 -16.50 -13.96 20.60
CA HIS A 105 -15.72 -14.85 21.45
C HIS A 105 -15.64 -16.28 20.88
N SER A 106 -14.47 -16.90 21.13
CA SER A 106 -14.11 -18.32 21.00
C SER A 106 -15.26 -19.32 21.08
N HIS A 107 -15.24 -20.35 20.22
CA HIS A 107 -15.28 -21.76 20.64
C HIS A 107 -14.70 -22.66 19.53
N SER A 108 -13.59 -23.31 19.85
CA SER A 108 -13.17 -24.58 19.24
C SER A 108 -14.25 -25.61 19.50
N LEU A 109 -14.72 -26.34 18.47
CA LEU A 109 -15.35 -27.66 18.55
C LEU A 109 -15.81 -28.09 17.14
N PHE A 110 -15.04 -28.95 16.45
CA PHE A 110 -15.57 -30.22 15.92
C PHE A 110 -14.43 -31.13 15.49
N ASN A 111 -14.06 -32.02 16.41
CA ASN A 111 -13.33 -33.24 16.15
C ASN A 111 -14.34 -34.29 15.69
N GLY A 112 -14.20 -34.81 14.47
CA GLY A 112 -14.95 -35.95 14.00
C GLY A 112 -14.33 -37.25 14.51
N SER A 113 -14.57 -37.60 15.77
CA SER A 113 -14.19 -38.89 16.34
C SER A 113 -15.40 -39.62 16.93
N VAL A 114 -15.84 -40.65 16.20
CA VAL A 114 -16.15 -42.01 16.66
C VAL A 114 -16.73 -42.15 18.08
N ASN A 115 -18.05 -42.32 18.12
CA ASN A 115 -18.82 -43.33 18.85
C ASN A 115 -18.22 -43.95 20.14
N HIS A 116 -18.83 -43.65 21.29
CA HIS A 116 -19.05 -44.64 22.37
C HIS A 116 -20.22 -44.18 23.25
N GLY A 117 -21.28 -45.00 23.29
CA GLY A 117 -22.42 -44.83 24.18
C GLY A 117 -22.22 -45.55 25.50
N HIS A 118 -22.81 -44.98 26.55
CA HIS A 118 -23.34 -45.52 27.82
C HIS A 118 -23.60 -44.24 28.66
N GLY A 119 -24.75 -43.92 29.23
CA GLY A 119 -25.82 -44.73 29.79
C GLY A 119 -26.02 -44.26 31.24
N GLY A 120 -27.13 -43.57 31.54
CA GLY A 120 -27.70 -43.53 32.90
C GLY A 120 -27.58 -42.23 33.72
N HIS A 121 -28.76 -41.78 34.15
CA HIS A 121 -29.10 -41.12 35.43
C HIS A 121 -29.00 -39.59 35.59
N GLU A 122 -30.14 -38.96 35.32
CA GLU A 122 -30.92 -38.06 36.19
C GLU A 122 -30.38 -37.83 37.63
N TYR A 123 -30.22 -36.57 38.06
CA TYR A 123 -30.88 -35.97 39.24
C TYR A 123 -30.57 -34.46 39.36
N GLN A 124 -31.57 -33.72 39.84
CA GLN A 124 -31.59 -32.28 40.14
C GLN A 124 -30.74 -31.90 41.37
N ASN A 125 -30.10 -30.72 41.39
CA ASN A 125 -30.35 -29.62 42.36
C ASN A 125 -29.24 -28.53 42.40
N LYS A 126 -29.65 -27.30 42.05
CA LYS A 126 -29.62 -26.04 42.82
C LYS A 126 -28.56 -25.73 43.91
N HIS A 127 -28.05 -24.48 43.79
CA HIS A 127 -27.51 -23.52 44.79
C HIS A 127 -26.16 -23.90 45.45
N GLY A 128 -25.16 -23.04 45.66
CA GLY A 128 -25.07 -21.61 45.94
C GLY A 128 -24.11 -21.44 47.14
N HIS A 129 -23.49 -20.25 47.28
CA HIS A 129 -22.78 -19.71 48.45
C HIS A 129 -21.25 -19.53 48.38
N SER A 130 -20.93 -18.24 48.37
CA SER A 130 -19.72 -17.51 48.76
C SER A 130 -19.29 -17.75 50.21
N HIS A 131 -17.98 -17.64 50.50
CA HIS A 131 -17.50 -17.18 51.81
C HIS A 131 -16.18 -16.40 51.70
N ASP A 132 -16.19 -15.26 52.38
CA ASP A 132 -15.10 -14.36 52.74
C ASP A 132 -14.08 -14.97 53.71
N GLY A 133 -12.87 -14.43 53.67
CA GLY A 133 -12.07 -14.06 54.86
C GLY A 133 -11.32 -15.16 55.62
N HIS A 134 -9.99 -15.18 55.49
CA HIS A 134 -9.04 -14.63 56.47
C HIS A 134 -7.65 -15.29 56.43
N ASP A 135 -6.66 -14.41 56.57
CA ASP A 135 -5.40 -14.55 57.31
C ASP A 135 -4.35 -15.60 56.91
N GLY A 136 -3.22 -15.05 56.44
CA GLY A 136 -1.93 -15.19 57.12
C GLY A 136 -1.20 -16.53 57.03
N HIS A 137 -0.04 -16.53 56.36
CA HIS A 137 1.28 -16.79 56.96
C HIS A 137 2.31 -17.08 55.87
N GLY A 138 3.46 -16.39 55.95
CA GLY A 138 4.60 -16.59 55.06
C GLY A 138 5.54 -17.69 55.55
N HIS A 139 6.23 -18.34 54.61
CA HIS A 139 7.39 -19.18 54.90
C HIS A 139 8.43 -19.06 53.77
N SER A 140 9.65 -18.75 54.17
CA SER A 140 10.90 -18.90 53.43
C SER A 140 11.67 -20.05 54.07
N HIS A 141 12.22 -20.98 53.31
CA HIS A 141 13.39 -21.79 53.72
C HIS A 141 14.10 -22.39 52.50
N ASP A 142 15.43 -22.21 52.51
CA ASP A 142 16.45 -22.93 51.73
C ASP A 142 16.54 -24.42 52.07
N GLY A 143 16.97 -25.25 51.11
CA GLY A 143 17.38 -26.64 51.38
C GLY A 143 17.46 -27.57 50.17
N HIS A 144 18.63 -27.60 49.52
CA HIS A 144 19.34 -28.70 48.85
C HIS A 144 18.68 -30.12 48.70
N ASP A 145 18.68 -30.65 47.46
CA ASP A 145 19.48 -31.81 46.98
C ASP A 145 18.79 -32.68 45.89
N GLY A 146 19.53 -32.92 44.78
CA GLY A 146 19.67 -34.26 44.17
C GLY A 146 18.80 -34.68 42.97
N HIS A 147 19.49 -35.07 41.88
CA HIS A 147 19.06 -35.86 40.70
C HIS A 147 18.33 -35.09 39.59
N GLY A 148 18.62 -35.22 38.29
CA GLY A 148 19.54 -36.02 37.48
C GLY A 148 19.12 -35.88 36.00
N HIS A 149 19.95 -36.38 35.09
CA HIS A 149 19.72 -36.61 33.65
C HIS A 149 20.39 -35.65 32.65
N SER A 150 20.97 -36.33 31.67
CA SER A 150 21.89 -35.92 30.63
C SER A 150 21.23 -35.95 29.25
N HIS A 151 21.96 -35.37 28.29
CA HIS A 151 21.92 -35.54 26.83
C HIS A 151 21.22 -34.48 25.97
N ASP A 152 22.07 -33.91 25.10
CA ASP A 152 21.92 -33.76 23.65
C ASP A 152 20.71 -33.00 23.11
N GLY A 153 21.02 -31.92 22.38
CA GLY A 153 20.08 -31.36 21.41
C GLY A 153 20.39 -29.92 21.07
N HIS A 154 21.16 -29.73 20.00
CA HIS A 154 21.28 -28.47 19.28
C HIS A 154 19.90 -27.83 19.02
N GLY A 155 19.64 -26.68 19.66
CA GLY A 155 18.53 -25.79 19.32
C GLY A 155 19.09 -24.55 18.65
N HIS A 156 19.03 -24.52 17.32
CA HIS A 156 19.32 -23.34 16.53
C HIS A 156 18.35 -22.22 16.94
N SER A 157 18.89 -21.16 17.53
CA SER A 157 18.16 -19.90 17.70
C SER A 157 17.91 -19.33 16.32
N HIS A 158 16.63 -19.25 15.95
CA HIS A 158 16.18 -18.61 14.73
C HIS A 158 16.73 -17.17 14.67
N ASP A 159 17.57 -16.91 13.67
CA ASP A 159 17.75 -15.58 13.12
C ASP A 159 16.36 -15.08 12.74
N GLN A 160 15.88 -14.09 13.49
CA GLN A 160 14.76 -13.25 13.12
C GLN A 160 15.23 -12.44 11.90
N PRO A 161 14.68 -12.62 10.69
CA PRO A 161 14.83 -11.60 9.68
C PRO A 161 14.01 -10.43 10.18
N HIS A 162 14.71 -9.43 10.71
CA HIS A 162 14.14 -8.12 10.99
C HIS A 162 13.32 -7.67 9.78
N CYS A 163 12.06 -7.37 10.07
CA CYS A 163 11.08 -6.83 9.16
C CYS A 163 11.64 -5.61 8.43
N LEU A 164 12.08 -5.78 7.18
CA LEU A 164 12.41 -4.68 6.28
C LEU A 164 11.23 -4.42 5.35
N GLY A 165 10.11 -4.01 5.95
CA GLY A 165 8.96 -3.41 5.26
C GLY A 165 9.08 -1.89 5.15
N GLU A 166 10.27 -1.33 5.34
CA GLU A 166 10.47 0.12 5.46
C GLU A 166 10.91 0.80 4.15
N SER A 167 11.18 0.04 3.07
CA SER A 167 11.85 0.59 1.88
C SER A 167 10.92 0.93 0.71
N ALA A 168 9.76 0.26 0.57
CA ALA A 168 8.79 0.56 -0.47
C ALA A 168 7.91 1.76 -0.12
N LEU A 169 7.46 1.83 1.15
CA LEU A 169 6.74 2.99 1.68
C LEU A 169 7.59 4.27 1.63
N LYS A 170 8.93 4.14 1.73
CA LYS A 170 9.84 5.28 1.58
C LYS A 170 9.74 5.91 0.19
N HIS A 171 9.68 5.16 -0.92
CA HIS A 171 9.72 5.78 -2.24
C HIS A 171 8.41 6.46 -2.66
N GLU A 172 7.26 5.86 -2.32
CA GLU A 172 5.94 6.45 -2.61
C GLU A 172 5.66 7.67 -1.73
N VAL A 173 5.97 7.57 -0.43
CA VAL A 173 5.83 8.70 0.50
C VAL A 173 6.86 9.79 0.18
N ILE A 174 8.11 9.46 -0.17
CA ILE A 174 9.10 10.46 -0.60
C ILE A 174 8.65 11.13 -1.90
N GLY A 175 8.07 10.40 -2.86
CA GLY A 175 7.57 10.99 -4.11
C GLY A 175 6.46 12.02 -3.87
N VAL A 176 5.46 11.66 -3.05
CA VAL A 176 4.35 12.55 -2.68
C VAL A 176 4.83 13.68 -1.75
N LEU A 177 5.73 13.41 -0.81
CA LEU A 177 6.32 14.41 0.08
C LEU A 177 7.16 15.42 -0.69
N LEU A 178 7.99 14.98 -1.63
CA LEU A 178 8.81 15.85 -2.47
C LEU A 178 7.94 16.69 -3.41
N HIS A 179 6.82 16.13 -3.89
CA HIS A 179 5.80 16.86 -4.63
C HIS A 179 5.16 17.98 -3.79
N ILE A 180 4.71 17.66 -2.57
CA ILE A 180 4.14 18.65 -1.64
C ILE A 180 5.17 19.73 -1.27
N ILE A 181 6.43 19.35 -1.07
CA ILE A 181 7.53 20.29 -0.83
C ILE A 181 7.76 21.19 -2.06
N ALA A 182 7.71 20.64 -3.27
CA ALA A 182 7.84 21.43 -4.49
C ALA A 182 6.71 22.44 -4.66
N ASP A 183 5.46 22.06 -4.38
CA ASP A 183 4.30 22.94 -4.49
C ASP A 183 4.32 24.04 -3.42
N THR A 184 4.74 23.71 -2.19
CA THR A 184 4.89 24.71 -1.12
C THR A 184 6.03 25.66 -1.39
N LEU A 185 7.21 25.17 -1.79
CA LEU A 185 8.35 25.99 -2.22
C LEU A 185 7.99 26.87 -3.42
N GLY A 186 7.19 26.36 -4.36
CA GLY A 186 6.70 27.12 -5.49
C GLY A 186 5.86 28.31 -5.05
N SER A 187 4.87 28.09 -4.18
CA SER A 187 4.01 29.16 -3.65
C SER A 187 4.79 30.22 -2.86
N VAL A 188 5.78 29.81 -2.05
CA VAL A 188 6.68 30.72 -1.33
C VAL A 188 7.57 31.50 -2.30
N GLY A 189 8.10 30.84 -3.32
CA GLY A 189 8.93 31.45 -4.36
C GLY A 189 8.20 32.57 -5.10
N VAL A 190 6.93 32.36 -5.47
CA VAL A 190 6.13 33.40 -6.15
C VAL A 190 5.91 34.60 -5.23
N ILE A 191 5.65 34.38 -3.93
CA ILE A 191 5.48 35.47 -2.96
C ILE A 191 6.76 36.28 -2.79
N ILE A 192 7.92 35.62 -2.67
CA ILE A 192 9.23 36.28 -2.58
C ILE A 192 9.51 37.07 -3.87
N SER A 193 9.20 36.50 -5.03
CA SER A 193 9.34 37.15 -6.33
C SER A 193 8.48 38.42 -6.42
N ALA A 194 7.21 38.34 -6.01
CA ALA A 194 6.30 39.49 -5.95
C ALA A 194 6.79 40.60 -5.01
N LEU A 195 7.35 40.24 -3.85
CA LEU A 195 7.96 41.20 -2.92
C LEU A 195 9.23 41.85 -3.47
N LEU A 196 10.07 41.09 -4.19
CA LEU A 196 11.27 41.60 -4.83
C LEU A 196 10.93 42.58 -5.96
N MET A 197 9.90 42.30 -6.76
CA MET A 197 9.42 43.21 -7.78
C MET A 197 8.94 44.55 -7.17
N GLN A 198 8.14 44.50 -6.10
CA GLN A 198 7.64 45.72 -5.44
C GLN A 198 8.71 46.59 -4.77
N ARG A 199 9.83 45.99 -4.34
CA ARG A 199 10.86 46.68 -3.55
C ARG A 199 12.10 47.07 -4.35
N TYR A 200 12.40 46.36 -5.43
CA TYR A 200 13.66 46.47 -6.16
C TYR A 200 13.50 46.59 -7.70
N ASP A 201 12.27 46.66 -8.23
CA ASP A 201 11.97 46.70 -9.69
C ASP A 201 12.65 45.56 -10.49
N LEU A 202 12.91 44.42 -9.83
CA LEU A 202 13.54 43.25 -10.45
C LEU A 202 12.51 42.46 -11.26
N MET A 203 12.16 42.93 -12.46
CA MET A 203 11.18 42.28 -13.34
C MET A 203 11.59 40.88 -13.82
N ILE A 204 12.88 40.53 -13.68
CA ILE A 204 13.43 39.22 -14.06
C ILE A 204 13.13 38.14 -12.98
N ALA A 205 12.72 38.54 -11.78
CA ALA A 205 12.42 37.60 -10.70
C ALA A 205 11.22 36.69 -11.01
N ASP A 206 10.17 37.19 -11.68
CA ASP A 206 8.98 36.41 -12.06
C ASP A 206 9.30 35.29 -13.09
N PRO A 207 9.99 35.60 -14.20
CA PRO A 207 10.46 34.58 -15.15
C PRO A 207 11.30 33.46 -14.50
N ILE A 208 12.25 33.82 -13.63
CA ILE A 208 13.12 32.83 -12.98
C ILE A 208 12.29 31.92 -12.07
N CYS A 209 11.37 32.50 -11.29
CA CYS A 209 10.52 31.75 -10.39
C CYS A 209 9.58 30.80 -11.14
N SER A 210 8.93 31.26 -12.21
CA SER A 210 8.02 30.44 -13.03
C SER A 210 8.75 29.31 -13.76
N MET A 211 9.95 29.55 -14.30
CA MET A 211 10.78 28.50 -14.90
C MET A 211 11.20 27.45 -13.86
N LEU A 212 11.55 27.87 -12.64
CA LEU A 212 11.91 26.97 -11.55
C LEU A 212 10.72 26.09 -11.15
N ILE A 213 9.53 26.67 -10.99
CA ILE A 213 8.30 25.94 -10.66
C ILE A 213 7.96 24.93 -11.76
N ALA A 214 8.01 25.34 -13.02
CA ALA A 214 7.77 24.44 -14.15
C ALA A 214 8.74 23.24 -14.16
N LEU A 215 10.02 23.48 -13.89
CA LEU A 215 11.02 22.40 -13.77
C LEU A 215 10.70 21.45 -12.62
N LEU A 216 10.33 21.98 -11.45
CA LEU A 216 9.97 21.17 -10.29
C LEU A 216 8.73 20.30 -10.56
N ILE A 217 7.70 20.86 -11.19
CA ILE A 217 6.51 20.10 -11.62
C ILE A 217 6.93 18.98 -12.58
N GLY A 218 7.75 19.30 -13.58
CA GLY A 218 8.25 18.31 -14.54
C GLY A 218 8.97 17.14 -13.88
N VAL A 219 9.91 17.42 -12.97
CA VAL A 219 10.65 16.39 -12.23
C VAL A 219 9.71 15.56 -11.33
N SER A 220 8.72 16.20 -10.71
CA SER A 220 7.75 15.54 -9.82
C SER A 220 6.80 14.59 -10.55
N VAL A 221 6.47 14.87 -11.80
CA VAL A 221 5.49 14.07 -12.57
C VAL A 221 6.11 12.82 -13.18
N VAL A 222 7.41 12.83 -13.50
CA VAL A 222 8.13 11.68 -14.06
C VAL A 222 7.96 10.39 -13.23
N PRO A 223 8.17 10.36 -11.89
CA PRO A 223 7.98 9.14 -11.11
C PRO A 223 6.52 8.67 -11.12
N LEU A 224 5.55 9.59 -11.01
CA LEU A 224 4.11 9.29 -11.03
C LEU A 224 3.68 8.64 -12.35
N LEU A 225 4.19 9.15 -13.49
CA LEU A 225 3.92 8.56 -14.79
C LEU A 225 4.59 7.19 -14.95
N ARG A 226 5.85 7.04 -14.51
CA ARG A 226 6.56 5.76 -14.60
C ARG A 226 5.83 4.67 -13.83
N GLU A 227 5.29 5.00 -12.66
CA GLU A 227 4.51 4.08 -11.83
C GLU A 227 3.17 3.70 -12.49
N SER A 228 2.43 4.70 -12.97
CA SER A 228 1.16 4.48 -13.67
C SER A 228 1.35 3.63 -14.93
N ILE A 229 2.38 3.93 -15.73
CA ILE A 229 2.79 3.14 -16.90
C ILE A 229 3.15 1.71 -16.46
N GLY A 230 3.88 1.54 -15.35
CA GLY A 230 4.23 0.23 -14.82
C GLY A 230 3.01 -0.64 -14.52
N ILE A 231 1.99 -0.07 -13.87
CA ILE A 231 0.74 -0.77 -13.58
C ILE A 231 -0.02 -1.10 -14.87
N LEU A 232 -0.11 -0.15 -15.81
CA LEU A 232 -0.75 -0.36 -17.11
C LEU A 232 -0.03 -1.42 -17.96
N MET A 233 1.29 -1.50 -17.87
CA MET A 233 2.13 -2.51 -18.50
C MET A 233 2.13 -3.86 -17.77
N GLN A 234 1.32 -4.02 -16.71
CA GLN A 234 1.23 -5.26 -15.93
C GLN A 234 2.58 -5.67 -15.32
N ARG A 235 3.38 -4.69 -14.91
CA ARG A 235 4.66 -4.93 -14.26
C ARG A 235 4.47 -5.73 -12.96
N THR A 236 5.42 -6.63 -12.69
CA THR A 236 5.52 -7.30 -11.40
C THR A 236 5.62 -6.28 -10.26
N PRO A 237 4.78 -6.39 -9.22
CA PRO A 237 4.82 -5.45 -8.10
C PRO A 237 6.19 -5.51 -7.39
N PRO A 238 6.84 -4.36 -7.16
CA PRO A 238 8.17 -4.31 -6.53
C PRO A 238 8.13 -4.80 -5.07
N SER A 239 6.99 -4.70 -4.40
CA SER A 239 6.76 -5.26 -3.06
C SER A 239 6.86 -6.79 -3.03
N LEU A 240 6.38 -7.47 -4.08
CA LEU A 240 6.46 -8.93 -4.18
C LEU A 240 7.79 -9.39 -4.78
N GLU A 241 8.54 -8.54 -5.49
CA GLU A 241 9.79 -8.93 -6.16
C GLU A 241 10.79 -9.62 -5.21
N HIS A 242 10.84 -9.20 -3.95
CA HIS A 242 11.69 -9.82 -2.92
C HIS A 242 11.04 -11.04 -2.24
N ALA A 243 9.71 -11.09 -2.13
CA ALA A 243 8.99 -12.18 -1.48
C ALA A 243 8.75 -13.39 -2.41
N LEU A 244 8.66 -13.16 -3.72
CA LEU A 244 8.38 -14.18 -4.73
C LEU A 244 9.40 -15.33 -4.73
N PRO A 245 10.72 -15.09 -4.69
CA PRO A 245 11.71 -16.17 -4.64
C PRO A 245 11.52 -17.11 -3.44
N GLU A 246 11.22 -16.55 -2.27
CA GLU A 246 10.94 -17.33 -1.06
C GLU A 246 9.65 -18.15 -1.20
N CYS A 247 8.61 -17.57 -1.79
CA CYS A 247 7.36 -18.27 -2.08
C CYS A 247 7.57 -19.43 -3.06
N TYR A 248 8.34 -19.22 -4.13
CA TYR A 248 8.67 -20.27 -5.10
C TYR A 248 9.42 -21.41 -4.42
N GLN A 249 10.39 -21.09 -3.57
CA GLN A 249 11.15 -22.09 -2.83
C GLN A 249 10.27 -22.91 -1.89
N ARG A 250 9.37 -22.28 -1.13
CA ARG A 250 8.43 -23.00 -0.25
C ARG A 250 7.47 -23.91 -1.03
N VAL A 251 6.98 -23.45 -2.19
CA VAL A 251 6.07 -24.25 -3.03
C VAL A 251 6.81 -25.44 -3.67
N GLN A 252 8.06 -25.25 -4.10
CA GLN A 252 8.91 -26.33 -4.62
C GLN A 252 9.29 -27.37 -3.56
N GLN A 253 9.27 -27.01 -2.27
CA GLN A 253 9.54 -27.93 -1.16
C GLN A 253 8.33 -28.79 -0.76
N LEU A 254 7.13 -28.51 -1.29
CA LEU A 254 5.95 -29.31 -1.01
C LEU A 254 6.09 -30.73 -1.59
N GLN A 255 5.71 -31.74 -0.80
CA GLN A 255 5.73 -33.13 -1.26
C GLN A 255 4.85 -33.31 -2.49
N GLY A 256 5.43 -33.91 -3.54
CA GLY A 256 4.75 -34.17 -4.81
C GLY A 256 4.83 -33.04 -5.83
N VAL A 257 5.44 -31.89 -5.53
CA VAL A 257 5.71 -30.84 -6.52
C VAL A 257 7.08 -31.08 -7.16
N TYR A 258 7.11 -31.27 -8.49
CA TYR A 258 8.34 -31.45 -9.24
C TYR A 258 8.91 -30.13 -9.75
N ASN A 259 8.05 -29.26 -10.27
CA ASN A 259 8.48 -28.02 -10.87
C ASN A 259 7.40 -26.93 -10.82
N LEU A 260 7.84 -25.67 -10.78
CA LEU A 260 7.00 -24.48 -10.90
C LEU A 260 7.34 -23.81 -12.23
N GLN A 261 6.33 -23.60 -13.07
CA GLN A 261 6.48 -23.08 -14.43
C GLN A 261 5.62 -21.83 -14.64
N ASP A 262 6.06 -20.96 -15.54
CA ASP A 262 5.33 -19.78 -16.02
C ASP A 262 4.71 -18.90 -14.90
N PRO A 263 5.44 -18.50 -13.84
CA PRO A 263 4.91 -17.56 -12.86
C PRO A 263 4.75 -16.17 -13.47
N HIS A 264 3.51 -15.67 -13.52
CA HIS A 264 3.19 -14.32 -13.95
C HIS A 264 2.46 -13.61 -12.81
N PHE A 265 3.02 -12.51 -12.34
CA PHE A 265 2.43 -11.67 -11.30
C PHE A 265 2.34 -10.24 -11.81
N TRP A 266 1.18 -9.60 -11.58
CA TRP A 266 0.97 -8.22 -11.97
C TRP A 266 0.10 -7.49 -10.96
N THR A 267 0.25 -6.17 -10.96
CA THR A 267 -0.62 -5.28 -10.20
C THR A 267 -1.87 -4.98 -10.99
N LEU A 268 -3.06 -5.25 -10.43
CA LEU A 268 -4.31 -4.80 -11.04
C LEU A 268 -4.47 -3.29 -10.79
N CYS A 269 -4.40 -2.90 -9.52
CA CYS A 269 -4.53 -1.54 -8.97
C CYS A 269 -3.75 -1.44 -7.64
N THR A 270 -3.76 -0.28 -7.00
CA THR A 270 -3.15 -0.05 -5.69
C THR A 270 -3.52 -1.18 -4.71
N ASP A 271 -2.51 -1.89 -4.21
CA ASP A 271 -2.62 -3.02 -3.26
C ASP A 271 -3.50 -4.21 -3.70
N VAL A 272 -3.73 -4.38 -5.00
CA VAL A 272 -4.42 -5.55 -5.56
C VAL A 272 -3.46 -6.29 -6.50
N TYR A 273 -2.82 -7.32 -5.95
CA TYR A 273 -1.90 -8.17 -6.69
C TYR A 273 -2.59 -9.45 -7.17
N ILE A 274 -2.36 -9.78 -8.44
CA ILE A 274 -2.88 -10.98 -9.08
C ILE A 274 -1.71 -11.81 -9.57
N GLY A 275 -1.81 -13.13 -9.41
CA GLY A 275 -0.82 -14.07 -9.88
C GLY A 275 -1.43 -15.23 -10.66
N THR A 276 -0.68 -15.76 -11.61
CA THR A 276 -0.92 -17.09 -12.17
C THR A 276 0.39 -17.87 -12.25
N LEU A 277 0.31 -19.17 -12.02
CA LEU A 277 1.45 -20.07 -12.11
C LEU A 277 0.99 -21.48 -12.46
N LYS A 278 1.92 -22.27 -13.00
CA LYS A 278 1.71 -23.69 -13.30
C LYS A 278 2.56 -24.54 -12.37
N LEU A 279 1.98 -25.61 -11.85
CA LEU A 279 2.67 -26.59 -11.03
C LEU A 279 2.68 -27.94 -11.74
N LEU A 280 3.86 -28.52 -11.86
CA LEU A 280 4.05 -29.90 -12.28
C LEU A 280 4.06 -30.79 -11.05
N VAL A 281 3.08 -31.68 -10.94
CA VAL A 281 2.81 -32.48 -9.74
C VAL A 281 2.87 -33.97 -10.06
N ALA A 282 3.31 -34.77 -9.08
CA ALA A 282 3.33 -36.23 -9.16
C ALA A 282 1.92 -36.82 -9.33
N PRO A 283 1.77 -37.92 -10.10
CA PRO A 283 0.46 -38.51 -10.38
C PRO A 283 -0.24 -39.08 -9.13
N ASP A 284 0.52 -39.43 -8.09
CA ASP A 284 0.07 -39.99 -6.82
C ASP A 284 -0.15 -38.94 -5.70
N ALA A 285 0.20 -37.68 -5.94
CA ALA A 285 0.11 -36.62 -4.94
C ALA A 285 -1.30 -36.01 -4.82
N ASP A 286 -1.65 -35.55 -3.60
CA ASP A 286 -2.91 -34.87 -3.34
C ASP A 286 -2.92 -33.43 -3.89
N ARG A 287 -3.55 -33.27 -5.05
CA ARG A 287 -3.68 -31.99 -5.77
C ARG A 287 -4.42 -30.93 -4.95
N ARG A 288 -5.41 -31.31 -4.14
CA ARG A 288 -6.18 -30.33 -3.34
C ARG A 288 -5.34 -29.78 -2.21
N TRP A 289 -4.57 -30.64 -1.57
CA TRP A 289 -3.63 -30.23 -0.53
C TRP A 289 -2.56 -29.29 -1.09
N ILE A 290 -1.92 -29.64 -2.21
CA ILE A 290 -0.90 -28.80 -2.86
C ILE A 290 -1.48 -27.44 -3.26
N LEU A 291 -2.68 -27.41 -3.86
CA LEU A 291 -3.35 -26.17 -4.24
C LEU A 291 -3.61 -25.28 -3.02
N SER A 292 -4.16 -25.85 -1.95
CA SER A 292 -4.45 -25.12 -0.70
C SER A 292 -3.18 -24.55 -0.07
N GLN A 293 -2.10 -25.33 0.01
CA GLN A 293 -0.81 -24.86 0.52
C GLN A 293 -0.21 -23.77 -0.34
N THR A 294 -0.26 -23.92 -1.67
CA THR A 294 0.22 -22.90 -2.62
C THR A 294 -0.54 -21.59 -2.44
N HIS A 295 -1.88 -21.64 -2.37
CA HIS A 295 -2.69 -20.46 -2.12
C HIS A 295 -2.32 -19.79 -0.79
N ASN A 296 -2.12 -20.55 0.28
CA ASN A 296 -1.73 -20.01 1.58
C ASN A 296 -0.39 -19.27 1.52
N VAL A 297 0.64 -19.87 0.90
CA VAL A 297 1.97 -19.26 0.77
C VAL A 297 1.91 -17.90 0.05
N PHE A 298 1.20 -17.81 -1.07
CA PHE A 298 1.09 -16.55 -1.82
C PHE A 298 0.13 -15.54 -1.18
N THR A 299 -0.91 -15.99 -0.48
CA THR A 299 -1.82 -15.10 0.26
C THR A 299 -1.07 -14.41 1.41
N LEU A 300 -0.19 -15.14 2.12
CA LEU A 300 0.69 -14.58 3.14
C LEU A 300 1.68 -13.55 2.58
N ALA A 301 2.09 -13.70 1.33
CA ALA A 301 2.92 -12.72 0.63
C ALA A 301 2.15 -11.47 0.15
N GLY A 302 0.81 -11.46 0.27
CA GLY A 302 -0.05 -10.34 -0.13
C GLY A 302 -0.74 -10.50 -1.48
N VAL A 303 -0.62 -11.64 -2.16
CA VAL A 303 -1.35 -11.91 -3.41
C VAL A 303 -2.82 -12.12 -3.09
N ARG A 304 -3.70 -11.22 -3.56
CA ARG A 304 -5.15 -11.31 -3.30
C ARG A 304 -5.83 -12.39 -4.12
N GLN A 305 -5.38 -12.59 -5.35
CA GLN A 305 -6.01 -13.53 -6.28
C GLN A 305 -4.96 -14.31 -7.04
N LEU A 306 -4.90 -15.61 -6.79
CA LEU A 306 -3.95 -16.53 -7.42
C LEU A 306 -4.69 -17.56 -8.28
N TYR A 307 -4.17 -17.81 -9.47
CA TYR A 307 -4.65 -18.86 -10.37
C TYR A 307 -3.57 -19.92 -10.57
N VAL A 308 -3.79 -21.09 -9.98
CA VAL A 308 -2.86 -22.22 -10.07
C VAL A 308 -3.39 -23.24 -11.06
N GLN A 309 -2.63 -23.49 -12.13
CA GLN A 309 -2.86 -24.63 -13.01
C GLN A 309 -2.00 -25.81 -12.54
N ILE A 310 -2.61 -26.99 -12.40
CA ILE A 310 -1.90 -28.21 -11.99
C ILE A 310 -1.81 -29.15 -13.17
N ASP A 311 -0.59 -29.42 -13.60
CA ASP A 311 -0.27 -30.40 -14.63
C ASP A 311 0.35 -31.63 -13.97
N THR A 312 -0.08 -32.82 -14.37
CA THR A 312 0.50 -34.08 -13.87
C THR A 312 1.68 -34.48 -14.72
N ALA A 313 2.79 -34.86 -14.10
CA ALA A 313 3.91 -35.45 -14.82
C ALA A 313 3.46 -36.73 -15.54
N ALA A 314 3.91 -36.88 -16.79
CA ALA A 314 3.75 -38.15 -17.50
C ALA A 314 4.55 -39.22 -16.76
N MET A 315 3.92 -40.36 -16.48
CA MET A 315 4.56 -41.54 -15.88
C MET A 315 5.72 -42.06 -16.72
#